data_AF-A0A952KC72-F1
#
_entry.id   AF-A0A952KC72-F1
#
_cell.length_a   1.000
_cell.length_b   1.000
_cell.length_c   1.000
_cell.angle_alpha   90.00
_cell.angle_beta   90.00
_cell.angle_gamma   90.00
#
_symmetry.space_group_name_H-M   'P 1'
#
loop_
_entity.id
_entity.type
_entity.pdbx_description
1 polymer ?
#
loop_
_entity_poly.entity_id
_entity_poly.type
_entity_poly.pdbx_seq_one_letter_code
_entity_poly.pdbx_strand_id
1 'polypeptide(L)'
;YGVLDAQLARTGAHVAGAEYSIADMAIFPWVRTHKAQQVDLQKFPHVQRWYDALFERPAVKRGLDLGKELRAPALTEEARKALFGQTAQSVRDGAHKVS
;
A
#
# COMPACT_ATOMS: atom_id res chain seq x y z
N TYR A 1 2.89 -10.78 -5.73
CA TYR A 1 1.73 -11.53 -5.22
C TYR A 1 1.97 -13.03 -5.12
N GLY A 2 2.56 -13.71 -6.12
CA GLY A 2 2.81 -15.17 -6.06
C GLY A 2 3.55 -15.68 -4.81
N VAL A 3 4.57 -14.97 -4.34
CA VAL A 3 5.28 -15.32 -3.08
C VAL A 3 4.35 -15.28 -1.86
N LEU A 4 3.53 -14.25 -1.74
CA LEU A 4 2.58 -14.10 -0.64
C LEU A 4 1.46 -15.15 -0.73
N ASP A 5 0.98 -15.44 -1.94
CA ASP A 5 -0.04 -16.46 -2.18
C ASP A 5 0.45 -17.85 -1.79
N ALA A 6 1.67 -18.22 -2.20
CA ALA A 6 2.31 -19.47 -1.80
C ALA A 6 2.55 -19.56 -0.30
N GLN A 7 2.92 -18.45 0.35
CA GLN A 7 3.07 -18.41 1.81
C GLN A 7 1.73 -18.65 2.51
N LEU A 8 0.67 -17.95 2.12
CA LEU A 8 -0.67 -18.11 2.68
C LEU A 8 -1.31 -19.47 2.35
N ALA A 9 -0.88 -20.14 1.28
CA ALA A 9 -1.21 -21.54 1.02
C ALA A 9 -0.61 -22.45 2.08
N ARG A 10 0.64 -22.20 2.50
CA ARG A 10 1.38 -23.00 3.47
C ARG A 10 0.93 -22.75 4.92
N THR A 11 0.67 -21.50 5.28
CA THR A 11 0.33 -21.12 6.66
C THR A 11 -1.16 -21.11 6.96
N GLY A 12 -2.02 -21.06 5.94
CA GLY A 12 -3.46 -21.06 6.10
C GLY A 12 -4.02 -19.66 6.39
N ALA A 13 -4.49 -19.42 7.62
CA ALA A 13 -5.31 -18.24 7.94
C ALA A 13 -4.56 -16.90 7.80
N HIS A 14 -3.32 -16.84 8.29
CA HIS A 14 -2.51 -15.63 8.38
C HIS A 14 -1.09 -15.84 7.86
N VAL A 15 -0.37 -14.75 7.60
CA VAL A 15 0.94 -14.81 6.92
C VAL A 15 1.98 -15.62 7.71
N ALA A 16 1.92 -15.54 9.05
CA ALA A 16 2.85 -16.22 9.95
C ALA A 16 2.31 -17.53 10.56
N GLY A 17 1.07 -17.96 10.22
CA GLY A 17 0.47 -19.17 10.78
C GLY A 17 -1.04 -19.05 10.98
N ALA A 18 -1.54 -19.73 12.01
CA ALA A 18 -2.96 -19.75 12.35
C ALA A 18 -3.46 -18.44 12.98
N GLU A 19 -2.57 -17.66 13.59
CA GLU A 19 -2.92 -16.47 14.38
C GLU A 19 -2.55 -15.17 13.67
N TYR A 20 -3.38 -14.15 13.86
CA TYR A 20 -3.12 -12.80 13.36
C TYR A 20 -1.89 -12.18 14.02
N SER A 21 -0.99 -11.60 13.23
CA SER A 21 0.32 -11.16 13.71
C SER A 21 0.75 -9.80 13.16
N ILE A 22 1.93 -9.33 13.59
CA ILE A 22 2.58 -8.14 13.03
C ILE A 22 2.85 -8.29 11.52
N ALA A 23 3.03 -9.52 11.02
CA ALA A 23 3.22 -9.75 9.58
C ALA A 23 1.99 -9.31 8.79
N ASP A 24 0.79 -9.66 9.26
CA ASP A 24 -0.47 -9.25 8.65
C ASP A 24 -0.65 -7.73 8.68
N MET A 25 -0.36 -7.10 9.83
CA MET A 25 -0.40 -5.65 9.99
C MET A 25 0.53 -4.91 9.03
N ALA A 26 1.75 -5.43 8.84
CA ALA A 26 2.77 -4.79 8.00
C ALA A 26 2.49 -4.96 6.51
N ILE A 27 1.90 -6.09 6.10
CA ILE A 27 1.69 -6.44 4.69
C ILE A 27 0.37 -5.88 4.15
N PHE A 28 -0.69 -5.92 4.95
CA PHE A 28 -2.04 -5.53 4.51
C PHE A 28 -2.13 -4.14 3.87
N PRO A 29 -1.46 -3.08 4.39
CA PRO A 29 -1.51 -1.76 3.77
C PRO A 29 -0.95 -1.71 2.34
N TRP A 30 0.02 -2.56 2.00
CA TRP A 30 0.55 -2.66 0.64
C TRP A 30 -0.43 -3.35 -0.29
N VAL A 31 -1.03 -4.46 0.18
CA VAL A 31 -1.98 -5.25 -0.62
C VAL A 31 -3.30 -4.50 -0.86
N ARG A 32 -3.74 -3.65 0.07
CA ARG A 32 -4.96 -2.84 -0.12
C ARG A 32 -4.92 -1.92 -1.36
N THR A 33 -3.72 -1.64 -1.86
CA THR A 33 -3.52 -0.81 -3.06
C THR A 33 -3.44 -1.62 -4.36
N HIS A 34 -3.80 -2.92 -4.34
CA HIS A 34 -3.69 -3.83 -5.49
C HIS A 34 -4.33 -3.26 -6.78
N LYS A 35 -5.45 -2.52 -6.68
CA LYS A 35 -6.11 -1.91 -7.84
C LYS A 35 -5.23 -0.86 -8.50
N ALA A 36 -4.60 -0.01 -7.70
CA ALA A 36 -3.66 1.01 -8.19
C ALA A 36 -2.37 0.37 -8.75
N GLN A 37 -2.00 -0.79 -8.25
CA GLN A 37 -0.89 -1.62 -8.75
C GLN A 37 -1.28 -2.44 -10.00
N GLN A 38 -2.53 -2.34 -10.49
CA GLN A 38 -3.06 -3.11 -11.62
C GLN A 38 -2.99 -4.63 -11.40
N VAL A 39 -3.15 -5.07 -10.16
CA VAL A 39 -3.16 -6.49 -9.77
C VAL A 39 -4.58 -6.96 -9.55
N ASP A 40 -4.94 -8.01 -10.28
CA ASP A 40 -6.15 -8.79 -10.09
C ASP A 40 -5.93 -9.87 -9.03
N LEU A 41 -6.58 -9.72 -7.88
CA LEU A 41 -6.48 -10.67 -6.76
C LEU A 41 -7.16 -12.00 -7.04
N GLN A 42 -8.06 -12.10 -8.03
CA GLN A 42 -8.69 -13.39 -8.38
C GLN A 42 -7.68 -14.44 -8.86
N LYS A 43 -6.50 -13.99 -9.34
CA LYS A 43 -5.37 -14.85 -9.73
C LYS A 43 -4.57 -15.38 -8.53
N PHE A 44 -4.86 -14.91 -7.32
CA PHE A 44 -4.16 -15.24 -6.08
C PHE A 44 -5.18 -15.59 -4.98
N PRO A 45 -5.80 -16.79 -5.04
CA PRO A 45 -6.95 -17.12 -4.21
C PRO A 45 -6.67 -17.09 -2.70
N HIS A 46 -5.44 -17.38 -2.28
CA HIS A 46 -5.07 -17.33 -0.86
C HIS A 46 -4.88 -15.89 -0.39
N VAL A 47 -4.30 -15.03 -1.24
CA VAL A 47 -4.24 -13.59 -0.97
C VAL A 47 -5.63 -12.98 -0.94
N GLN A 48 -6.52 -13.33 -1.87
CA GLN A 48 -7.91 -12.83 -1.90
C GLN A 48 -8.64 -13.18 -0.60
N ARG A 49 -8.64 -14.45 -0.20
CA ARG A 49 -9.27 -14.90 1.07
C ARG A 49 -8.74 -14.13 2.27
N TRP A 50 -7.41 -14.04 2.39
CA TRP A 50 -6.76 -13.32 3.49
C TRP A 50 -7.10 -11.82 3.47
N TYR A 51 -7.08 -11.20 2.30
CA TYR A 51 -7.42 -9.80 2.10
C TYR A 51 -8.84 -9.51 2.57
N ASP A 52 -9.82 -10.30 2.13
CA ASP A 52 -11.23 -10.11 2.50
C ASP A 52 -11.44 -10.27 4.01
N ALA A 53 -10.84 -11.31 4.61
CA ALA A 53 -10.92 -11.53 6.05
C ALA A 53 -10.34 -10.37 6.87
N LEU A 54 -9.20 -9.81 6.44
CA LEU A 54 -8.59 -8.67 7.12
C LEU A 54 -9.34 -7.38 6.87
N PHE A 55 -9.87 -7.18 5.66
CA PHE A 55 -10.66 -6.00 5.32
C PHE A 55 -11.94 -5.92 6.15
N GLU A 56 -12.57 -7.07 6.45
CA GLU A 56 -13.76 -7.14 7.29
C GLU A 56 -13.48 -7.01 8.80
N ARG A 57 -12.22 -7.21 9.23
CA ARG A 57 -11.85 -7.19 10.66
C ARG A 57 -12.09 -5.81 11.29
N PRO A 58 -12.90 -5.69 12.36
CA PRO A 58 -13.23 -4.39 12.96
C PRO A 58 -12.01 -3.56 13.41
N ALA A 59 -10.99 -4.21 13.95
CA ALA A 59 -9.76 -3.53 14.38
C ALA A 59 -8.97 -2.94 13.20
N VAL A 60 -8.96 -3.62 12.04
CA VAL A 60 -8.31 -3.13 10.81
C VAL A 60 -9.07 -1.92 10.28
N LYS A 61 -10.41 -2.00 10.20
CA LYS A 61 -11.25 -0.86 9.79
C LYS A 61 -10.98 0.37 10.66
N ARG A 62 -11.00 0.23 11.99
CA ARG A 62 -10.66 1.32 12.93
C ARG A 62 -9.27 1.90 12.68
N GLY A 63 -8.26 1.07 12.43
CA GLY A 63 -6.91 1.53 12.12
C GLY A 63 -6.81 2.31 10.81
N LEU A 64 -7.54 1.90 9.77
CA LEU A 64 -7.61 2.61 8.49
C LEU A 64 -8.35 3.96 8.60
N ASP A 65 -9.32 4.03 9.50
CA ASP A 65 -10.14 5.20 9.77
C ASP A 65 -9.42 6.26 10.59
N LEU A 66 -8.47 5.84 11.42
CA LEU A 66 -7.69 6.75 12.25
C LEU A 66 -6.91 7.77 11.41
N GLY A 67 -7.00 9.04 11.81
CA GLY A 67 -6.27 10.15 11.17
C GLY A 67 -6.76 10.47 9.76
N LYS A 68 -7.94 10.00 9.35
CA LYS A 68 -8.56 10.35 8.06
C LYS A 68 -8.69 11.86 7.89
N GLU A 69 -9.07 12.54 8.97
CA GLU A 69 -9.21 13.98 9.08
C GLU A 69 -7.87 14.73 9.00
N LEU A 70 -6.76 14.06 9.30
CA LEU A 70 -5.40 14.61 9.22
C LEU A 70 -4.77 14.42 7.84
N ARG A 71 -5.40 13.65 6.94
CA ARG A 71 -4.85 13.40 5.60
C ARG A 71 -4.95 14.67 4.78
N ALA A 72 -3.82 15.09 4.22
CA ALA A 72 -3.77 16.20 3.27
C ALA A 72 -4.73 15.93 2.10
N PRO A 73 -5.37 16.98 1.56
CA PRO A 73 -6.15 16.85 0.34
C PRO A 73 -5.30 16.29 -0.81
N ALA A 74 -5.95 15.83 -1.87
CA ALA A 74 -5.26 15.41 -3.08
C ALA A 74 -4.25 16.49 -3.51
N LEU A 75 -3.05 16.08 -3.89
CA LEU A 75 -2.01 17.01 -4.34
C LEU A 75 -2.57 17.87 -5.48
N THR A 76 -2.50 19.19 -5.30
CA THR A 76 -2.76 20.14 -6.39
C THR A 76 -1.77 19.89 -7.52
N GLU A 77 -2.09 20.36 -8.72
CA GLU A 77 -1.21 20.15 -9.86
C GLU A 77 0.13 20.87 -9.67
N GLU A 78 0.13 22.04 -9.04
CA GLU A 78 1.33 22.78 -8.68
C GLU A 78 2.19 21.99 -7.68
N ALA A 79 1.57 21.42 -6.64
CA ALA A 79 2.28 20.60 -5.66
C ALA A 79 2.82 19.31 -6.28
N ARG A 80 2.05 18.65 -7.16
CA ARG A 80 2.49 17.47 -7.92
C ARG A 80 3.67 17.80 -8.81
N LYS A 81 3.61 18.90 -9.55
CA LYS A 81 4.71 19.36 -10.41
C LYS A 81 5.95 19.70 -9.60
N ALA A 82 5.80 20.36 -8.45
CA ALA A 82 6.92 20.67 -7.58
C ALA A 82 7.60 19.41 -7.01
N LEU A 83 6.83 18.39 -6.64
CA LEU A 83 7.35 17.15 -6.03
C LEU A 83 7.86 16.12 -7.03
N PHE A 84 7.21 15.98 -8.20
CA PHE A 84 7.48 14.90 -9.16
C PHE A 84 7.87 15.37 -10.57
N GLY A 85 7.78 16.68 -10.85
CA GLY A 85 8.15 17.27 -12.14
C GLY A 85 9.64 17.65 -12.25
N GLN A 86 10.44 17.34 -11.22
CA GLN A 86 11.88 17.60 -11.23
C GLN A 86 12.61 16.50 -12.00
N THR A 87 13.48 16.91 -12.92
CA THR A 87 14.40 16.04 -13.65
C THR A 87 15.84 16.34 -13.25
N ALA A 88 16.76 15.44 -13.58
CA ALA A 88 18.19 15.69 -13.37
C ALA A 88 18.65 17.00 -14.03
N GLN A 89 18.06 17.36 -15.16
CA GLN A 89 18.35 18.62 -15.85
C GLN A 89 17.77 19.83 -15.09
N SER A 90 16.50 19.79 -14.68
CA SER A 90 15.86 20.92 -14.00
C SER A 90 16.48 21.23 -12.63
N VAL A 91 17.02 20.22 -11.95
CA VAL A 91 17.78 20.40 -10.69
C VAL A 91 19.12 21.07 -10.95
N ARG A 92 19.84 20.67 -12.01
CA ARG A 92 21.12 21.29 -12.41
C ARG A 92 20.96 22.75 -12.83
N ASP A 93 19.92 23.05 -13.62
CA ASP A 93 19.64 24.41 -14.09
C ASP A 93 19.25 25.35 -12.94
N GLY A 94 18.56 24.83 -11.91
CA GLY A 94 18.23 25.58 -10.70
C GLY A 94 19.45 25.93 -9.85
N ALA A 95 20.44 25.03 -9.77
CA ALA A 95 21.68 25.26 -9.01
C ALA A 95 22.58 26.34 -9.64
N HIS A 96 22.48 26.57 -10.96
CA HIS A 96 23.30 27.56 -11.67
C HIS A 96 22.74 29.00 -11.63
N LYS A 97 21.46 29.16 -11.24
CA LYS A 97 20.81 30.48 -11.13
C LYS A 97 20.99 31.17 -9.77
N VAL A 98 21.64 30.50 -8.82
CA VAL A 98 21.86 31.01 -7.44
C VAL A 98 23.33 31.45 -7.22
N SER A 99 24.15 31.46 -8.28
CA SER A 99 25.51 32.03 -8.30
C SER A 99 25.55 33.32 -9.10
#